data_AF-X1I5B8-F1
#
_entry.id   AF-X1I5B8-F1
#
_cell.length_a   1.000
_cell.length_b   1.000
_cell.length_c   1.000
_cell.angle_alpha   90.00
_cell.angle_beta   90.00
_cell.angle_gamma   90.00
#
_symmetry.space_group_name_H-M   'P 1'
#
loop_
_entity.id
_entity.type
_entity.pdbx_description
1 polymer ?
#
loop_
_entity_poly.entity_id
_entity_poly.type
_entity_poly.pdbx_seq_one_letter_code
_entity_poly.pdbx_strand_id
1 'polypeptide(L)'
;MWGNNNPLFWIREFVNHIFHELPQENFDYTISPKQIARGLINIVTNYSKIDEENNLDEEVIKKIKERLTILIESDYPLTDMPVNETLTLMADLIKNERVNCSEPRGGCLHTASYKKGIWLNRPYNFIVGMDSAKFPDSAHDGSILLDAEKKNTDRINPNKEKGKENQYKILQLLASLKGKIIL
;
A
#
# COMPACT_ATOMS: atom_id res chain seq x y z
N MET A 1 -29.93 21.21 31.36
CA MET A 1 -28.80 22.15 31.61
C MET A 1 -27.72 21.83 30.60
N TRP A 2 -27.72 22.54 29.47
CA TRP A 2 -26.72 22.38 28.41
C TRP A 2 -25.58 23.34 28.72
N GLY A 3 -24.46 22.79 29.18
CA GLY A 3 -23.26 23.55 29.49
C GLY A 3 -22.70 24.18 28.22
N ASN A 4 -22.39 25.47 28.30
CA ASN A 4 -21.57 26.22 27.35
C ASN A 4 -20.24 25.48 27.11
N ASN A 5 -20.19 24.57 26.14
CA ASN A 5 -18.93 24.12 25.57
C ASN A 5 -18.50 25.20 24.58
N ASN A 6 -17.63 26.09 25.04
CA ASN A 6 -16.94 27.01 24.14
C ASN A 6 -16.19 26.15 23.11
N PRO A 7 -16.55 26.18 21.82
CA PRO A 7 -15.96 25.31 20.81
C PRO A 7 -14.45 25.47 20.73
N LEU A 8 -13.94 26.67 21.04
CA LEU A 8 -12.50 26.95 21.14
C LEU A 8 -11.81 26.16 22.26
N PHE A 9 -12.47 25.96 23.40
CA PHE A 9 -11.93 25.19 24.52
C PHE A 9 -11.84 23.70 24.17
N TRP A 10 -12.90 23.15 23.56
CA TRP A 10 -12.92 21.77 23.10
C TRP A 10 -11.87 21.51 22.01
N ILE A 11 -11.72 22.41 21.03
CA ILE A 11 -10.67 22.30 19.99
C ILE A 11 -9.29 22.31 20.62
N ARG A 12 -9.02 23.20 21.59
CA ARG A 12 -7.73 23.26 22.28
C ARG A 12 -7.42 21.96 23.01
N GLU A 13 -8.38 21.41 23.75
CA GLU A 13 -8.21 20.15 24.46
C GLU A 13 -8.00 18.99 23.50
N PHE A 14 -8.77 18.91 22.41
CA PHE A 14 -8.59 17.88 21.39
C PHE A 14 -7.20 17.95 20.73
N VAL A 15 -6.78 19.14 20.33
CA VAL A 15 -5.44 19.40 19.77
C VAL A 15 -4.37 18.95 20.76
N ASN A 16 -4.48 19.33 22.02
CA ASN A 16 -3.54 18.89 23.06
C ASN A 16 -3.50 17.36 23.12
N HIS A 17 -4.63 16.67 23.24
CA HIS A 17 -4.64 15.22 23.36
C HIS A 17 -4.01 14.50 22.16
N ILE A 18 -4.28 14.95 20.92
CA ILE A 18 -3.64 14.37 19.73
C ILE A 18 -2.13 14.56 19.76
N PHE A 19 -1.64 15.76 20.07
CA PHE A 19 -0.21 16.03 20.08
C PHE A 19 0.52 15.38 21.27
N HIS A 20 -0.17 15.02 22.35
CA HIS A 20 0.41 14.23 23.44
C HIS A 20 0.71 12.78 23.04
N GLU A 21 0.00 12.24 22.04
CA GLU A 21 0.29 10.89 21.53
C GLU A 21 1.57 10.85 20.70
N LEU A 22 2.01 11.99 20.17
CA LEU A 22 3.22 12.08 19.36
C LEU A 22 4.43 12.41 20.24
N PRO A 23 5.57 11.70 20.07
CA PRO A 23 6.81 12.07 20.74
C PRO A 23 7.23 13.49 20.31
N GLN A 24 7.91 14.19 21.22
CA GLN A 24 8.57 15.45 20.87
C GLN A 24 9.93 15.16 20.24
N GLU A 25 10.35 16.06 19.35
CA GLU A 25 11.66 16.01 18.72
C GLU A 25 12.75 16.11 19.78
N ASN A 26 13.82 15.35 19.60
CA ASN A 26 15.05 15.50 20.37
C ASN A 26 15.70 16.86 20.02
N PHE A 27 16.67 17.30 20.82
CA PHE A 27 17.42 18.55 20.58
C PHE A 27 18.13 18.61 19.22
N ASP A 28 18.37 17.46 18.58
CA ASP A 28 18.99 17.31 17.27
C ASP A 28 17.97 17.19 16.12
N TYR A 29 16.68 17.49 16.36
CA TYR A 29 15.58 17.36 15.39
C TYR A 29 15.36 15.93 14.88
N THR A 30 15.82 14.94 15.64
CA THR A 30 15.56 13.52 15.37
C THR A 30 14.41 13.01 16.22
N ILE A 31 13.80 11.92 15.75
CA ILE A 31 12.68 11.29 16.43
C ILE A 31 12.74 9.78 16.28
N SER A 32 12.24 9.06 17.29
CA SER A 32 12.20 7.61 17.26
C SER A 32 11.06 7.11 16.36
N PRO A 33 11.34 6.35 15.29
CA PRO A 33 10.29 5.78 14.45
C PRO A 33 9.32 4.90 15.22
N LYS A 34 9.81 4.15 16.21
CA LYS A 34 8.97 3.29 17.05
C LYS A 34 7.98 4.09 17.89
N GLN A 35 8.40 5.25 18.42
CA GLN A 35 7.50 6.12 19.18
C GLN A 35 6.47 6.80 18.27
N ILE A 36 6.87 7.24 17.07
CA ILE A 36 5.93 7.80 16.09
C ILE A 36 4.90 6.74 15.64
N ALA A 37 5.34 5.52 15.36
CA ALA A 37 4.42 4.42 15.02
C ALA A 37 3.39 4.17 16.12
N ARG A 38 3.80 4.18 17.41
CA ARG A 38 2.89 4.07 18.56
C ARG A 38 1.89 5.22 18.62
N GLY A 39 2.37 6.46 18.49
CA GLY A 39 1.51 7.64 18.49
C GLY A 39 0.47 7.61 17.37
N LEU A 40 0.87 7.24 16.15
CA LEU A 40 -0.04 7.09 15.02
C LEU A 40 -1.08 5.97 15.24
N ILE A 41 -0.67 4.84 15.82
CA ILE A 41 -1.60 3.77 16.20
C ILE A 41 -2.64 4.29 17.19
N ASN A 42 -2.22 5.02 18.22
CA ASN A 42 -3.13 5.57 19.22
C ASN A 42 -4.08 6.60 18.60
N ILE A 43 -3.57 7.49 17.75
CA ILE A 43 -4.39 8.50 17.08
C ILE A 43 -5.48 7.84 16.23
N VAL A 44 -5.09 6.89 15.37
CA VAL A 44 -6.03 6.20 14.47
C VAL A 44 -7.03 5.34 15.26
N THR A 45 -6.64 4.81 16.42
CA THR A 45 -7.56 4.03 17.26
C THR A 45 -8.58 4.89 17.98
N ASN A 46 -8.14 6.01 18.54
CA ASN A 46 -8.92 6.77 19.51
C ASN A 46 -9.73 7.89 18.88
N TYR A 47 -9.31 8.38 17.70
CA TYR A 47 -9.90 9.57 17.08
C TYR A 47 -10.45 9.32 15.66
N SER A 48 -10.34 8.10 15.12
CA SER A 48 -11.00 7.79 13.85
C SER A 48 -12.50 7.62 14.07
N LYS A 49 -13.29 8.25 13.21
CA LYS A 49 -14.72 7.97 13.13
C LYS A 49 -14.91 6.64 12.40
N ILE A 50 -15.57 5.70 13.04
CA ILE A 50 -15.99 4.44 12.43
C ILE A 50 -17.46 4.59 12.04
N ASP A 51 -17.76 4.38 10.78
CA ASP A 51 -19.15 4.25 10.34
C ASP A 51 -19.67 2.85 10.71
N GLU A 52 -20.57 2.75 11.68
CA GLU A 52 -21.11 1.47 12.18
C GLU A 52 -21.87 0.69 11.09
N GLU A 53 -22.35 1.37 10.04
CA GLU A 53 -23.02 0.71 8.90
C GLU A 53 -22.00 0.06 7.94
N ASN A 54 -20.71 0.42 8.05
CA ASN A 54 -19.67 0.04 7.10
C ASN A 54 -18.43 -0.54 7.82
N ASN A 55 -18.33 -1.87 7.85
CA ASN A 55 -17.21 -2.62 8.46
C ASN A 55 -15.83 -2.40 7.77
N LEU A 56 -15.74 -1.55 6.74
CA LEU A 56 -14.48 -1.26 6.07
C LEU A 56 -13.53 -0.43 6.94
N ASP A 57 -14.06 0.51 7.73
CA ASP A 57 -13.23 1.42 8.53
C ASP A 57 -12.48 0.64 9.63
N GLU A 58 -13.15 -0.34 10.24
CA GLU A 58 -12.52 -1.25 11.21
C GLU A 58 -11.38 -2.06 10.59
N GLU A 59 -11.60 -2.59 9.36
CA GLU A 59 -10.57 -3.34 8.64
C GLU A 59 -9.37 -2.45 8.28
N VAL A 60 -9.59 -1.19 7.90
CA VAL A 60 -8.54 -0.20 7.64
C VAL A 60 -7.72 0.07 8.90
N ILE A 61 -8.38 0.38 10.01
CA ILE A 61 -7.70 0.65 11.29
C ILE A 61 -6.88 -0.57 11.71
N LYS A 62 -7.46 -1.77 11.61
CA LYS A 62 -6.74 -3.02 11.90
C LYS A 62 -5.51 -3.18 11.01
N LYS A 63 -5.62 -2.92 9.70
CA LYS A 63 -4.51 -3.07 8.77
C LYS A 63 -3.37 -2.07 9.05
N ILE A 64 -3.72 -0.82 9.34
CA ILE A 64 -2.73 0.21 9.73
C ILE A 64 -1.98 -0.22 10.98
N LYS A 65 -2.71 -0.71 12.00
CA LYS A 65 -2.10 -1.24 13.25
C LYS A 65 -1.12 -2.36 12.95
N GLU A 66 -1.56 -3.39 12.22
CA GLU A 66 -0.71 -4.53 11.87
C GLU A 66 0.59 -4.07 11.19
N ARG A 67 0.52 -3.13 10.25
CA ARG A 67 1.71 -2.63 9.53
C ARG A 67 2.65 -1.81 10.40
N LEU A 68 2.12 -0.91 11.22
CA LEU A 68 2.94 -0.08 12.09
C LEU A 68 3.55 -0.89 13.26
N THR A 69 2.85 -1.91 13.75
CA THR A 69 3.35 -2.81 14.80
C THR A 69 4.62 -3.56 14.38
N ILE A 70 4.80 -3.87 13.09
CA ILE A 70 6.03 -4.50 12.58
C ILE A 70 7.27 -3.68 12.94
N LEU A 71 7.20 -2.35 12.89
CA LEU A 71 8.33 -1.49 13.28
C LEU A 71 8.57 -1.52 14.80
N ILE A 72 7.50 -1.59 15.58
CA ILE A 72 7.57 -1.57 17.05
C ILE A 72 8.21 -2.86 17.56
N GLU A 73 7.76 -4.00 17.03
CA GLU A 73 8.17 -5.35 17.41
C GLU A 73 9.49 -5.79 16.75
N SER A 74 10.00 -5.05 15.76
CA SER A 74 11.28 -5.36 15.14
C SER A 74 12.41 -5.31 16.18
N ASP A 75 13.14 -6.43 16.30
CA ASP A 75 14.36 -6.52 17.13
C ASP A 75 15.53 -5.70 16.56
N TYR A 76 15.40 -5.19 15.33
CA TYR A 76 16.43 -4.36 14.73
C TYR A 76 16.48 -2.99 15.41
N PRO A 77 17.67 -2.52 15.83
CA PRO A 77 17.80 -1.19 16.41
C PRO A 77 17.59 -0.13 15.32
N LEU A 78 16.39 0.43 15.29
CA LEU A 78 16.08 1.64 14.53
C LEU A 78 16.56 2.83 15.36
N THR A 79 17.60 3.49 14.90
CA THR A 79 18.07 4.74 15.50
C THR A 79 17.08 5.86 15.21
N ASP A 80 17.14 6.89 16.05
CA ASP A 80 16.41 8.12 15.79
C ASP A 80 16.85 8.70 14.44
N MET A 81 15.90 9.28 13.71
CA MET A 81 16.11 9.82 12.36
C MET A 81 15.34 11.12 12.19
N PRO A 82 15.67 11.95 11.19
CA PRO A 82 14.93 13.16 10.89
C PRO A 82 13.42 12.91 10.74
N VAL A 83 12.60 13.87 11.18
CA VAL A 83 11.14 13.74 11.20
C VAL A 83 10.57 13.44 9.81
N ASN A 84 11.08 14.12 8.78
CA ASN A 84 10.67 13.89 7.38
C ASN A 84 10.94 12.44 6.92
N GLU A 85 12.08 11.87 7.29
CA GLU A 85 12.44 10.48 6.96
C GLU A 85 11.52 9.50 7.68
N THR A 86 11.29 9.74 8.99
CA THR A 86 10.34 8.94 9.77
C THR A 86 8.94 8.95 9.16
N LEU A 87 8.41 10.13 8.81
CA LEU A 87 7.08 10.26 8.22
C LEU A 87 7.01 9.61 6.83
N THR A 88 8.08 9.71 6.04
CA THR A 88 8.15 9.04 4.73
C THR A 88 8.11 7.53 4.89
N LEU A 89 8.87 6.98 5.85
CA LEU A 89 8.85 5.55 6.19
C LEU A 89 7.44 5.09 6.61
N MET A 90 6.77 5.84 7.49
CA MET A 90 5.40 5.52 7.92
C MET A 90 4.42 5.53 6.74
N ALA A 91 4.51 6.55 5.87
CA ALA A 91 3.67 6.67 4.70
C ALA A 91 3.89 5.49 3.73
N ASP A 92 5.14 5.13 3.47
CA ASP A 92 5.47 4.03 2.55
C ASP A 92 5.00 2.66 3.06
N LEU A 93 4.99 2.45 4.39
CA LEU A 93 4.46 1.23 5.00
C LEU A 93 2.94 1.06 4.83
N ILE A 94 2.21 2.16 4.72
CA ILE A 94 0.73 2.15 4.69
C ILE A 94 0.18 2.33 3.27
N LYS A 95 0.86 3.13 2.42
CA LYS A 95 0.35 3.61 1.12
C LYS A 95 -0.11 2.50 0.16
N ASN A 96 0.50 1.33 0.22
CA ASN A 96 0.20 0.23 -0.69
C ASN A 96 -0.74 -0.82 -0.10
N GLU A 97 -1.21 -0.62 1.13
CA GLU A 97 -2.16 -1.55 1.73
C GLU A 97 -3.51 -1.52 1.01
N ARG A 98 -4.18 -2.67 1.06
CA ARG A 98 -5.49 -2.90 0.48
C ARG A 98 -6.33 -3.62 1.52
N VAL A 99 -7.56 -3.17 1.68
CA VAL A 99 -8.58 -3.78 2.55
C VAL A 99 -9.71 -4.32 1.68
N ASN A 100 -10.50 -5.23 2.25
CA ASN A 100 -11.64 -5.86 1.59
C ASN A 100 -11.29 -6.58 0.28
N CYS A 101 -10.07 -7.12 0.22
CA CYS A 101 -9.66 -8.02 -0.85
C CYS A 101 -10.36 -9.36 -0.66
N SER A 102 -11.38 -9.66 -1.47
CA SER A 102 -12.05 -10.95 -1.42
C SER A 102 -11.32 -12.01 -2.24
N GLU A 103 -11.32 -13.25 -1.76
CA GLU A 103 -11.00 -14.42 -2.57
C GLU A 103 -11.93 -14.55 -3.79
N PRO A 104 -11.55 -15.33 -4.83
CA PRO A 104 -12.42 -15.59 -5.97
C PRO A 104 -13.75 -16.22 -5.53
N ARG A 105 -14.86 -15.48 -5.64
CA ARG A 105 -16.21 -15.95 -5.31
C ARG A 105 -17.04 -16.23 -6.57
N GLY A 106 -17.84 -17.29 -6.53
CA GLY A 106 -18.82 -17.59 -7.58
C GLY A 106 -19.85 -16.47 -7.71
N GLY A 107 -20.25 -16.14 -8.94
CA GLY A 107 -21.22 -15.07 -9.22
C GLY A 107 -20.68 -13.64 -9.14
N CYS A 108 -19.42 -13.44 -8.75
CA CYS A 108 -18.76 -12.13 -8.72
C CYS A 108 -17.88 -11.90 -9.96
N LEU A 109 -17.71 -10.65 -10.37
CA LEU A 109 -16.70 -10.28 -11.37
C LEU A 109 -15.31 -10.41 -10.75
N HIS A 110 -14.40 -11.05 -11.48
CA HIS A 110 -12.99 -11.14 -11.08
C HIS A 110 -12.18 -10.08 -11.81
N THR A 111 -11.59 -9.16 -11.06
CA THR A 111 -10.70 -8.11 -11.60
C THR A 111 -9.28 -8.38 -11.15
N ALA A 112 -8.39 -8.61 -12.11
CA ALA A 112 -6.96 -8.81 -11.83
C ALA A 112 -6.11 -8.24 -12.97
N SER A 113 -4.86 -7.92 -12.65
CA SER A 113 -3.87 -7.59 -13.68
C SER A 113 -3.54 -8.85 -14.49
N TYR A 114 -3.40 -8.72 -15.81
CA TYR A 114 -2.91 -9.81 -16.67
C TYR A 114 -1.52 -10.31 -16.24
N LYS A 115 -0.73 -9.49 -15.52
CA LYS A 115 0.61 -9.85 -15.04
C LYS A 115 0.59 -10.78 -13.82
N LYS A 116 -0.52 -10.85 -13.08
CA LYS A 116 -0.63 -11.57 -11.80
C LYS A 116 -1.75 -12.61 -11.76
N GLY A 117 -2.61 -12.67 -12.78
CA GLY A 117 -3.79 -13.53 -12.75
C GLY A 117 -3.53 -14.97 -13.21
N ILE A 118 -4.13 -15.93 -12.50
CA ILE A 118 -4.36 -17.30 -12.97
C ILE A 118 -5.80 -17.33 -13.50
N TRP A 119 -5.96 -17.52 -14.81
CA TRP A 119 -7.26 -17.35 -15.49
C TRP A 119 -7.80 -18.70 -15.93
N LEU A 120 -8.70 -19.29 -15.13
CA LEU A 120 -9.26 -20.62 -15.41
C LEU A 120 -10.72 -20.51 -15.87
N ASN A 121 -10.98 -21.01 -17.08
CA ASN A 121 -12.30 -21.36 -17.65
C ASN A 121 -13.42 -20.33 -17.40
N ARG A 122 -13.16 -19.03 -17.62
CA ARG A 122 -14.18 -17.98 -17.52
C ARG A 122 -14.86 -17.76 -18.88
N PRO A 123 -16.20 -17.83 -19.00
CA PRO A 123 -16.89 -17.78 -20.30
C PRO A 123 -16.81 -16.43 -21.01
N TYR A 124 -16.60 -15.34 -20.27
CA TYR A 124 -16.44 -13.97 -20.78
C TYR A 124 -15.22 -13.33 -20.15
N ASN A 125 -14.33 -12.80 -20.98
CA ASN A 125 -13.08 -12.18 -20.55
C ASN A 125 -12.97 -10.79 -21.20
N PHE A 126 -12.83 -9.77 -20.36
CA PHE A 126 -12.66 -8.38 -20.77
C PHE A 126 -11.23 -7.97 -20.46
N ILE A 127 -10.49 -7.53 -21.48
CA ILE A 127 -9.14 -7.01 -21.31
C ILE A 127 -9.21 -5.52 -21.59
N VAL A 128 -8.90 -4.71 -20.58
CA VAL A 128 -9.01 -3.25 -20.64
C VAL A 128 -7.63 -2.61 -20.53
N GLY A 129 -7.46 -1.44 -21.14
CA GLY A 129 -6.21 -0.67 -21.06
C GLY A 129 -5.14 -1.07 -22.07
N MET A 130 -5.52 -1.57 -23.25
CA MET A 130 -4.61 -1.89 -24.36
C MET A 130 -4.21 -0.63 -25.17
N ASP A 131 -3.88 0.46 -24.48
CA ASP A 131 -3.36 1.68 -25.10
C ASP A 131 -1.85 1.54 -25.37
N SER A 132 -1.39 2.03 -26.52
CA SER A 132 0.01 2.02 -26.94
C SER A 132 0.98 2.68 -25.97
N ALA A 133 0.54 3.65 -25.15
CA ALA A 133 1.42 4.29 -24.17
C ALA A 133 1.65 3.44 -22.91
N LYS A 134 0.74 2.51 -22.58
CA LYS A 134 0.77 1.71 -21.34
C LYS A 134 0.99 0.21 -21.57
N PHE A 135 0.64 -0.30 -22.74
CA PHE A 135 0.73 -1.70 -23.10
C PHE A 135 1.92 -1.95 -24.05
N PRO A 136 2.68 -3.05 -23.89
CA PRO A 136 2.61 -4.11 -22.86
C PRO A 136 3.43 -3.80 -21.59
N ASP A 137 4.19 -2.71 -21.60
CA ASP A 137 4.69 -1.95 -20.46
C ASP A 137 5.48 -0.77 -21.04
N SER A 138 5.41 0.39 -20.41
CA SER A 138 6.50 1.38 -20.52
C SER A 138 7.65 0.88 -19.66
N ALA A 139 8.85 0.69 -20.22
CA ALA A 139 10.01 0.23 -19.47
C ALA A 139 10.25 1.12 -18.24
N HIS A 140 9.95 0.61 -17.04
CA HIS A 140 10.19 1.32 -15.79
C HIS A 140 11.51 0.81 -15.19
N ASP A 141 12.52 1.69 -15.21
CA ASP A 141 13.82 1.48 -14.57
C ASP A 141 13.70 1.69 -13.05
N GLY A 142 13.06 0.73 -12.37
CA GLY A 142 12.95 0.71 -10.91
C GLY A 142 14.01 -0.18 -10.24
N SER A 143 15.07 -0.57 -10.95
CA SER A 143 16.06 -1.52 -10.44
C SER A 143 17.32 -0.81 -10.00
N ILE A 144 17.84 -1.20 -8.84
CA ILE A 144 19.14 -0.72 -8.33
C ILE A 144 20.29 -1.10 -9.28
N LEU A 145 20.15 -2.24 -9.97
CA LEU A 145 21.15 -2.73 -10.92
C LEU A 145 20.90 -2.19 -12.32
N LEU A 146 21.95 -1.65 -12.93
CA LEU A 146 21.99 -1.31 -14.33
C LEU A 146 21.92 -2.57 -15.19
N ASP A 147 21.41 -2.43 -16.42
CA ASP A 147 21.32 -3.55 -17.36
C ASP A 147 22.70 -4.18 -17.68
N ALA A 148 23.77 -3.37 -17.65
CA ALA A 148 25.13 -3.86 -17.81
C ALA A 148 25.58 -4.78 -16.65
N GLU A 149 25.17 -4.45 -15.42
CA GLU A 149 25.49 -5.24 -14.22
C GLU A 149 24.68 -6.53 -14.19
N LYS A 150 23.40 -6.46 -14.59
CA LYS A 150 22.53 -7.64 -14.73
C LYS A 150 23.10 -8.65 -15.72
N LYS A 151 23.58 -8.17 -16.87
CA LYS A 151 24.19 -9.00 -17.91
C LYS A 151 25.42 -9.76 -17.42
N ASN A 152 26.18 -9.19 -16.49
CA ASN A 152 27.37 -9.85 -15.94
C ASN A 152 27.06 -10.92 -14.88
N THR A 153 25.80 -11.03 -14.44
CA THR A 153 25.42 -11.94 -13.37
C THR A 153 24.86 -13.26 -13.90
N ASP A 154 24.55 -13.39 -15.20
CA ASP A 154 23.84 -14.50 -15.89
C ASP A 154 22.52 -14.98 -15.24
N ARG A 155 22.17 -14.48 -14.05
CA ARG A 155 21.04 -14.87 -13.21
C ARG A 155 19.91 -13.84 -13.22
N ILE A 156 20.15 -12.65 -13.75
CA ILE A 156 19.21 -11.53 -13.72
C ILE A 156 18.98 -11.03 -15.15
N ASN A 157 17.74 -11.14 -15.64
CA ASN A 157 17.39 -10.66 -16.96
C ASN A 157 17.48 -9.12 -17.01
N PRO A 158 18.09 -8.54 -18.07
CA PRO A 158 18.13 -7.10 -18.27
C PRO A 158 16.72 -6.53 -18.49
N ASN A 159 16.51 -5.24 -18.16
CA ASN A 159 15.19 -4.61 -18.26
C ASN A 159 14.65 -4.59 -19.70
N LYS A 160 15.53 -4.53 -20.70
CA LYS A 160 15.15 -4.61 -22.13
C LYS A 160 14.37 -5.87 -22.49
N GLU A 161 14.52 -6.96 -21.73
CA GLU A 161 13.81 -8.22 -21.97
C GLU A 161 12.42 -8.26 -21.34
N LYS A 162 12.15 -7.42 -20.32
CA LYS A 162 10.84 -7.36 -19.64
C LYS A 162 9.69 -6.99 -20.57
N GLY A 163 9.94 -6.15 -21.57
CA GLY A 163 8.94 -5.80 -22.59
C GLY A 163 8.49 -7.03 -23.37
N LYS A 164 9.45 -7.87 -23.80
CA LYS A 164 9.16 -9.13 -24.48
C LYS A 164 8.48 -10.13 -23.54
N GLU A 165 8.94 -10.25 -22.29
CA GLU A 165 8.29 -11.10 -21.30
C GLU A 165 6.82 -10.74 -21.09
N ASN A 166 6.48 -9.45 -21.01
CA ASN A 166 5.10 -9.02 -20.87
C ASN A 166 4.26 -9.30 -22.12
N GLN A 167 4.84 -9.19 -23.32
CA GLN A 167 4.21 -9.64 -24.56
C GLN A 167 3.93 -11.15 -24.53
N TYR A 168 4.87 -11.95 -24.04
CA TYR A 168 4.64 -13.38 -23.87
C TYR A 168 3.55 -13.68 -22.84
N LYS A 169 3.49 -12.95 -21.72
CA LYS A 169 2.44 -13.13 -20.70
C LYS A 169 1.04 -12.87 -21.25
N ILE A 170 0.86 -11.79 -22.02
CA ILE A 170 -0.46 -11.51 -22.62
C ILE A 170 -0.81 -12.51 -23.73
N LEU A 171 0.17 -12.94 -24.54
CA LEU A 171 -0.06 -14.00 -25.53
C LEU A 171 -0.45 -15.31 -24.87
N GLN A 172 0.24 -15.70 -23.79
CA GLN A 172 -0.07 -16.88 -23.00
C GLN A 172 -1.47 -16.77 -22.37
N LEU A 173 -1.83 -15.59 -21.85
CA LEU A 173 -3.18 -15.34 -21.36
C LEU A 173 -4.20 -15.59 -22.47
N LEU A 174 -4.09 -14.87 -23.60
CA LEU A 174 -5.03 -14.99 -24.72
C LEU A 174 -5.14 -16.43 -25.25
N ALA A 175 -4.04 -17.16 -25.31
CA ALA A 175 -4.01 -18.56 -25.75
C ALA A 175 -4.64 -19.53 -24.72
N SER A 176 -4.58 -19.21 -23.43
CA SER A 176 -5.15 -20.06 -22.36
C SER A 176 -6.62 -19.77 -22.09
N LEU A 177 -7.12 -18.59 -22.44
CA LEU A 177 -8.51 -18.23 -22.25
C LEU A 177 -9.43 -19.07 -23.14
N LYS A 178 -10.47 -19.64 -22.51
CA LYS A 178 -11.58 -20.30 -23.20
C LYS A 178 -12.83 -19.45 -23.07
N GLY A 179 -13.60 -19.31 -24.14
CA GLY A 179 -14.82 -18.49 -24.16
C GLY A 179 -14.67 -17.22 -24.97
N LYS A 180 -15.57 -16.26 -24.75
CA LYS A 180 -15.59 -14.99 -25.49
C LYS A 180 -14.56 -14.03 -24.91
N ILE A 181 -13.71 -13.50 -25.78
CA ILE A 181 -12.70 -12.49 -25.45
C ILE A 181 -13.16 -11.15 -26.03
N ILE A 182 -13.10 -10.11 -25.21
CA ILE A 182 -13.45 -8.73 -25.56
C ILE A 182 -12.25 -7.86 -25.21
N LEU A 183 -11.74 -7.14 -26.21
CA LEU A 183 -10.56 -6.28 -26.16
C LEU A 183 -11.00 -4.81 -26.34
#